data_AF-A0A7C4UJA6-F1
#
_entry.id   AF-A0A7C4UJA6-F1
#
_cell.length_a   1.000
_cell.length_b   1.000
_cell.length_c   1.000
_cell.angle_alpha   90.00
_cell.angle_beta   90.00
_cell.angle_gamma   90.00
#
_symmetry.space_group_name_H-M   'P 1'
#
loop_
_entity.id
_entity.type
_entity.pdbx_description
1 polymer ?
#
loop_
_entity_poly.entity_id
_entity_poly.type
_entity_poly.pdbx_seq_one_letter_code
_entity_poly.pdbx_strand_id
1 'polypeptide(L)'
;MAGELTFSPAALPLSTAPAEFGVTLGHGKKPGLSAATREMETMFLSLLLKEMRQAQESEEGGLFAGDTADVYGGLFDLYMSKHLADSGGIGLTSVWLKQLEQTQRSERLYDEPSPGPTNTPGTGMP
;
A
#
# COMPACT_ATOMS: atom_id res chain seq x y z
N MET A 1 -19.04 8.01 -67.61
CA MET A 1 -19.39 7.55 -66.25
C MET A 1 -18.40 6.47 -65.86
N ALA A 2 -17.41 6.82 -65.03
CA ALA A 2 -16.58 5.88 -64.29
C ALA A 2 -16.18 6.63 -63.01
N GLY A 3 -16.77 6.25 -61.88
CA GLY A 3 -16.53 6.87 -60.58
C GLY A 3 -15.32 6.22 -59.91
N GLU A 4 -14.27 7.01 -59.68
CA GLU A 4 -13.18 6.64 -58.78
C GLU A 4 -13.68 6.70 -57.33
N LEU A 5 -13.56 5.57 -56.63
CA LEU A 5 -13.78 5.47 -55.19
C LEU A 5 -12.51 5.97 -54.49
N THR A 6 -12.44 7.27 -54.25
CA THR A 6 -11.39 7.86 -53.43
C THR A 6 -11.64 7.53 -51.95
N PHE A 7 -10.87 6.60 -51.40
CA PHE A 7 -10.89 6.28 -49.98
C PHE A 7 -10.26 7.45 -49.19
N SER A 8 -11.09 8.24 -48.52
CA SER A 8 -10.64 9.30 -47.63
C SER A 8 -10.13 8.65 -46.32
N PRO A 9 -8.88 8.85 -45.90
CA PRO A 9 -8.45 8.40 -44.59
C PRO A 9 -9.16 9.27 -43.55
N ALA A 10 -10.13 8.70 -42.85
CA ALA A 10 -10.71 9.32 -41.67
C ALA A 10 -9.59 9.48 -40.64
N ALA A 11 -9.07 10.71 -40.52
CA ALA A 11 -8.17 11.08 -39.43
C ALA A 11 -8.93 10.84 -38.12
N LEU A 12 -8.51 9.81 -37.37
CA LEU A 12 -8.98 9.59 -36.02
C LEU A 12 -8.71 10.86 -35.20
N PRO A 13 -9.66 11.36 -34.40
CA PRO A 13 -9.36 12.43 -33.46
C PRO A 13 -8.32 11.88 -32.49
N LEU A 14 -7.10 12.41 -32.57
CA LEU A 14 -6.09 12.25 -31.54
C LEU A 14 -6.71 12.83 -30.26
N SER A 15 -7.22 11.95 -29.40
CA SER A 15 -7.71 12.32 -28.09
C SER A 15 -6.56 12.96 -27.34
N THR A 16 -6.50 14.29 -27.37
CA THR A 16 -5.68 15.15 -26.52
C THR A 16 -6.23 15.13 -25.09
N ALA A 17 -6.43 13.93 -24.55
CA ALA A 17 -6.43 13.79 -23.11
C ALA A 17 -4.96 13.87 -22.71
N PRO A 18 -4.53 14.85 -21.89
CA PRO A 18 -3.28 14.67 -21.18
C PRO A 18 -3.41 13.33 -20.46
N ALA A 19 -2.51 12.40 -20.77
CA ALA A 19 -2.24 11.31 -19.87
C ALA A 19 -1.71 11.98 -18.61
N GLU A 20 -2.62 12.35 -17.72
CA GLU A 20 -2.35 12.78 -16.35
C GLU A 20 -1.85 11.52 -15.61
N PHE A 21 -0.66 11.05 -15.99
CA PHE A 21 0.18 10.28 -15.10
C PHE A 21 0.76 11.26 -14.08
N GLY A 22 -0.16 11.83 -13.31
CA GLY A 22 0.11 12.77 -12.24
C GLY A 22 0.72 12.02 -11.07
N VAL A 23 2.00 11.65 -11.19
CA VAL A 23 2.89 11.86 -10.04
C VAL A 23 3.15 13.36 -10.02
N THR A 24 2.15 14.11 -9.56
CA THR A 24 2.39 15.42 -9.01
C THR A 24 3.15 15.14 -7.71
N LEU A 25 4.48 15.23 -7.76
CA LEU A 25 5.30 15.42 -6.57
C LEU A 25 5.01 16.84 -6.04
N GLY A 26 3.77 17.05 -5.62
CA GLY A 26 3.43 18.12 -4.70
C GLY A 26 4.19 17.85 -3.40
N HIS A 27 4.58 18.91 -2.71
CA HIS A 27 5.12 18.85 -1.35
C HIS A 27 4.07 18.36 -0.32
N GLY A 28 3.29 17.31 -0.61
CA GLY A 28 1.99 17.07 -0.01
C GLY A 28 1.71 15.60 0.28
N LYS A 29 1.41 15.35 1.57
CA LYS A 29 0.88 14.10 2.15
C LYS A 29 1.79 12.88 2.04
N LYS A 30 2.54 12.63 3.14
CA LYS A 30 2.89 11.26 3.54
C LYS A 30 1.61 10.41 3.41
N PRO A 31 1.65 9.22 2.76
CA PRO A 31 0.49 8.35 2.75
C PRO A 31 0.01 8.23 4.19
N GLY A 32 -1.28 8.51 4.40
CA GLY A 32 -1.84 8.50 5.75
C GLY A 32 -1.53 7.15 6.41
N LEU A 33 -1.37 7.13 7.72
CA LEU A 33 -1.06 5.90 8.47
C LEU A 33 -1.98 4.73 8.07
N SER A 34 -3.25 5.03 7.77
CA SER A 34 -4.24 4.07 7.26
C SER A 34 -3.93 3.49 5.86
N ALA A 35 -3.28 4.23 4.96
CA ALA A 35 -2.90 3.72 3.64
C ALA A 35 -1.72 2.76 3.76
N ALA A 36 -0.73 3.12 4.58
CA ALA A 36 0.43 2.27 4.85
C ALA A 36 0.02 0.94 5.54
N THR A 37 -0.93 0.98 6.49
CA THR A 37 -1.41 -0.25 7.14
C THR A 37 -2.19 -1.16 6.19
N ARG A 38 -2.91 -0.60 5.20
CA ARG A 38 -3.58 -1.38 4.14
C ARG A 38 -2.58 -2.03 3.17
N GLU A 39 -1.51 -1.33 2.82
CA GLU A 39 -0.40 -1.92 2.04
C GLU A 39 0.25 -3.07 2.80
N MET A 40 0.40 -2.93 4.12
CA MET A 40 0.89 -4.01 4.97
C MET A 40 -0.05 -5.23 4.98
N GLU A 41 -1.37 -5.02 4.90
CA GLU A 41 -2.37 -6.11 4.89
C GLU A 41 -2.35 -6.82 3.54
N THR A 42 -2.14 -6.06 2.47
CA THR A 42 -1.94 -6.59 1.12
C THR A 42 -0.73 -7.53 1.08
N MET A 43 0.42 -7.10 1.62
CA MET A 43 1.62 -7.94 1.66
C MET A 43 1.40 -9.21 2.49
N PHE A 44 0.75 -9.07 3.65
CA PHE A 44 0.43 -10.22 4.49
C PHE A 44 -0.49 -11.22 3.77
N LEU A 45 -1.56 -10.73 3.13
CA LEU A 45 -2.47 -11.58 2.37
C LEU A 45 -1.76 -12.26 1.19
N SER A 46 -0.84 -11.56 0.51
CA SER A 46 -0.04 -12.16 -0.57
C SER A 46 0.81 -13.32 -0.05
N LEU A 47 1.43 -13.18 1.13
CA LEU A 47 2.20 -14.26 1.76
C LEU A 47 1.29 -15.40 2.20
N LEU A 48 0.15 -15.09 2.80
CA LEU A 48 -0.80 -16.11 3.25
C LEU A 48 -1.36 -16.93 2.08
N LEU A 49 -1.75 -16.28 0.98
CA LEU A 49 -2.21 -16.96 -0.22
C LEU A 49 -1.13 -17.83 -0.85
N LYS A 50 0.11 -17.34 -0.86
CA LYS A 50 1.28 -18.10 -1.30
C LYS A 50 1.45 -19.38 -0.48
N GLU A 51 1.48 -19.28 0.86
CA GLU A 51 1.63 -20.44 1.74
C GLU A 51 0.47 -21.43 1.58
N MET A 52 -0.77 -20.94 1.39
CA MET A 52 -1.92 -21.79 1.10
C MET A 52 -1.76 -22.55 -0.23
N ARG A 53 -1.24 -21.90 -1.27
CA ARG A 53 -0.95 -22.57 -2.55
C ARG A 53 0.15 -23.62 -2.39
N GLN A 54 1.26 -23.26 -1.75
CA GLN A 54 2.38 -24.18 -1.53
C GLN A 54 1.99 -25.39 -0.67
N ALA A 55 1.09 -25.21 0.29
CA ALA A 55 0.53 -26.32 1.06
C ALA A 55 -0.30 -27.29 0.19
N GLN A 56 -0.97 -26.80 -0.85
CA GLN A 56 -1.73 -27.63 -1.80
C GLN A 56 -0.82 -28.36 -2.81
N GLU A 57 0.32 -27.77 -3.17
CA GLU A 57 1.32 -28.40 -4.04
C GLU A 57 2.06 -29.57 -3.37
N SER A 58 2.03 -29.61 -2.03
CA SER A 58 2.65 -30.67 -1.22
C SER A 58 1.88 -32.00 -1.27
N GLU A 59 0.64 -32.00 -1.75
CA GLU A 59 -0.12 -33.23 -2.03
C GLU A 59 0.18 -33.70 -3.47
N GLU A 60 0.53 -34.98 -3.63
CA GLU A 60 1.06 -35.59 -4.85
C GLU A 60 0.31 -35.15 -6.14
N GLY A 61 0.99 -34.36 -6.99
CA GLY A 61 0.45 -33.93 -8.29
C GLY A 61 -0.24 -32.56 -8.29
N GLY A 62 0.21 -31.62 -7.46
CA GLY A 62 -0.32 -30.25 -7.40
C GLY A 62 -0.53 -29.60 -8.78
N LEU A 63 -1.72 -29.01 -8.96
CA LEU A 63 -2.16 -28.30 -10.19
C LEU A 63 -1.21 -27.16 -10.62
N PHE A 64 -0.30 -26.73 -9.74
CA PHE A 64 0.63 -25.62 -9.92
C PHE A 64 2.10 -26.05 -9.85
N ALA A 65 2.42 -27.31 -10.17
CA ALA A 65 3.82 -27.74 -10.19
C ALA A 65 4.62 -27.11 -11.35
N GLY A 66 5.78 -26.52 -11.02
CA GLY A 66 6.82 -26.08 -11.97
C GLY A 66 6.98 -24.56 -12.11
N ASP A 67 8.14 -24.12 -12.61
CA ASP A 67 8.58 -22.71 -12.65
C ASP A 67 7.57 -21.74 -13.29
N THR A 68 6.82 -22.19 -14.29
CA THR A 68 5.81 -21.35 -14.96
C THR A 68 4.61 -21.10 -14.05
N ALA A 69 4.19 -22.13 -13.31
CA ALA A 69 3.08 -22.03 -12.36
C ALA A 69 3.45 -21.16 -11.15
N ASP A 70 4.73 -21.13 -10.74
CA ASP A 70 5.21 -20.20 -9.70
C ASP A 70 5.05 -18.73 -10.10
N VAL A 71 5.38 -18.38 -11.34
CA VAL A 71 5.24 -17.00 -11.85
C VAL A 71 3.77 -16.58 -11.88
N TYR A 72 2.90 -17.43 -12.43
CA TYR A 72 1.45 -17.15 -12.48
C TYR A 72 0.82 -17.16 -11.09
N GLY A 73 1.26 -18.06 -10.21
CA GLY A 73 0.83 -18.13 -8.81
C GLY A 73 1.22 -16.88 -8.03
N GLY A 74 2.45 -16.39 -8.20
CA GLY A 74 2.89 -15.14 -7.58
C GLY A 74 2.09 -13.92 -8.07
N LEU A 75 1.76 -13.85 -9.36
CA LEU A 75 0.89 -12.80 -9.89
C LEU A 75 -0.54 -12.93 -9.34
N PHE A 76 -1.06 -14.15 -9.25
CA PHE A 76 -2.36 -14.42 -8.64
C PHE A 76 -2.40 -13.94 -7.19
N ASP A 77 -1.41 -14.30 -6.37
CA ASP A 77 -1.34 -13.86 -4.97
C ASP A 77 -1.31 -12.34 -4.86
N LEU A 78 -0.54 -11.67 -5.72
CA LEU A 78 -0.40 -10.21 -5.70
C LEU A 78 -1.71 -9.50 -6.04
N TYR A 79 -2.37 -9.90 -7.13
CA TYR A 79 -3.62 -9.25 -7.55
C TYR A 79 -4.78 -9.61 -6.64
N MET A 80 -4.85 -10.87 -6.18
CA MET A 80 -5.89 -11.31 -5.28
C MET A 80 -5.75 -10.67 -3.89
N SER A 81 -4.54 -10.62 -3.34
CA SER A 81 -4.30 -9.95 -2.05
C SER A 81 -4.65 -8.47 -2.09
N LYS A 82 -4.30 -7.77 -3.19
CA LYS A 82 -4.70 -6.38 -3.40
C LYS A 82 -6.21 -6.24 -3.48
N HIS A 83 -6.88 -7.09 -4.25
CA HIS A 83 -8.34 -7.07 -4.36
C HIS A 83 -9.01 -7.33 -3.00
N LEU A 84 -8.51 -8.30 -2.24
CA LEU A 84 -9.02 -8.61 -0.90
C LEU A 84 -8.82 -7.44 0.05
N ALA A 85 -7.62 -6.87 0.15
CA ALA A 85 -7.34 -5.69 0.95
C ALA A 85 -8.21 -4.48 0.53
N ASP A 86 -8.50 -4.35 -0.77
CA ASP A 86 -9.34 -3.28 -1.29
C ASP A 86 -10.84 -3.48 -1.01
N SER A 87 -11.29 -4.73 -1.00
CA SER A 87 -12.70 -5.12 -0.79
C SER A 87 -13.14 -5.18 0.67
N GLY A 88 -12.24 -4.88 1.61
CA GLY A 88 -12.52 -4.87 3.05
C GLY A 88 -11.50 -5.63 3.90
N GLY A 89 -10.60 -6.38 3.27
CA GLY A 89 -9.53 -7.12 3.93
C GLY A 89 -10.05 -8.14 4.94
N ILE A 90 -9.18 -8.52 5.87
CA ILE A 90 -9.52 -9.36 7.03
C ILE A 90 -9.63 -8.53 8.32
N GLY A 91 -9.47 -7.20 8.20
CA GLY A 91 -9.61 -6.24 9.29
C GLY A 91 -8.31 -5.93 10.04
N LEU A 92 -7.16 -6.46 9.60
CA LEU A 92 -5.87 -6.23 10.24
C LEU A 92 -5.40 -4.78 10.12
N THR A 93 -5.78 -4.09 9.05
CA THR A 93 -5.53 -2.66 8.86
C THR A 93 -5.95 -1.84 10.09
N SER A 94 -7.10 -2.16 10.70
CA SER A 94 -7.63 -1.44 11.86
C SER A 94 -6.87 -1.73 13.15
N VAL A 95 -6.35 -2.95 13.30
CA VAL A 95 -5.57 -3.39 14.46
C VAL A 95 -4.19 -2.74 14.43
N TRP A 96 -3.51 -2.78 13.29
CA TRP A 96 -2.21 -2.14 13.14
C TRP A 96 -2.29 -0.62 13.26
N LEU A 97 -3.36 0.01 12.76
CA LEU A 97 -3.57 1.44 12.95
C LEU A 97 -3.62 1.80 14.44
N LYS A 98 -4.43 1.08 15.24
CA LYS A 98 -4.53 1.28 16.69
C LYS A 98 -3.19 1.09 17.39
N GLN A 99 -2.45 0.04 17.05
CA GLN A 99 -1.16 -0.23 17.67
C GLN A 99 -0.14 0.87 17.35
N LEU A 100 -0.06 1.30 16.09
CA LEU A 100 0.86 2.36 15.69
C LEU A 100 0.48 3.71 16.33
N GLU A 101 -0.81 4.00 16.48
CA GLU A 101 -1.28 5.18 17.23
C GLU A 101 -0.92 5.12 18.72
N GLN A 102 -1.05 3.95 19.34
CA GLN A 102 -0.66 3.73 20.74
C GLN A 102 0.84 3.91 20.95
N THR A 103 1.68 3.32 20.08
CA THR A 103 3.14 3.48 20.14
C THR A 103 3.57 4.93 19.95
N GLN A 104 2.98 5.66 18.98
CA GLN A 104 3.27 7.08 18.78
C GLN A 104 2.87 7.93 19.99
N ARG A 105 1.78 7.59 20.69
CA ARG A 105 1.36 8.28 21.91
C ARG A 105 2.34 8.05 23.06
N SER A 106 2.86 6.83 23.21
CA SER A 106 3.84 6.52 24.26
C SER A 106 5.16 7.26 24.06
N GLU A 107 5.67 7.38 22.82
CA GLU A 107 6.93 8.08 22.55
C GLU A 107 6.85 9.58 22.83
N ARG A 108 5.73 10.22 22.49
CA ARG A 108 5.52 11.66 22.79
C ARG A 108 5.46 11.97 24.29
N LEU A 109 5.13 10.98 25.12
CA LEU A 109 5.02 11.18 26.57
C LEU A 109 6.39 11.23 27.27
N TYR A 110 7.46 10.73 26.62
CA TYR A 110 8.83 10.77 27.13
C TYR A 110 9.67 11.92 26.56
N ASP A 111 9.10 12.73 25.67
CA ASP A 111 9.78 13.88 25.05
C ASP A 111 9.50 15.19 25.80
N GLU A 112 8.80 15.14 26.94
CA GLU A 112 8.65 16.29 27.83
C GLU A 112 9.98 16.49 28.60
N PRO A 113 10.60 17.69 28.53
CA PRO A 113 11.79 17.96 29.31
C PRO A 113 11.41 17.94 30.80
N SER A 114 11.91 16.95 31.52
CA SER A 114 11.82 16.85 32.97
C SER A 114 12.05 18.23 33.61
N PRO A 115 11.15 18.76 34.46
CA PRO A 115 11.41 19.99 35.18
C PRO A 115 12.62 19.74 36.08
N GLY A 116 13.79 20.22 35.62
CA GLY A 116 15.04 20.14 36.36
C GLY A 116 14.89 20.78 37.74
N PRO A 117 15.74 20.38 38.72
CA PRO A 117 15.65 20.89 40.08
C PRO A 117 15.72 22.41 40.07
N THR A 118 14.65 23.07 40.52
CA THR A 118 14.59 24.52 40.65
C THR A 118 15.58 24.94 41.72
N ASN A 119 16.79 25.33 41.30
CA ASN A 119 17.70 26.06 42.18
C ASN A 119 17.11 27.46 42.40
N THR A 120 16.36 27.63 43.48
CA THR A 120 16.01 28.94 44.03
C THR A 120 17.28 29.54 44.65
N PRO A 121 17.87 30.61 44.08
CA PRO A 121 18.95 31.31 44.75
C PRO A 121 18.36 32.07 45.93
N GLY A 122 18.85 31.79 47.14
CA GLY A 122 18.47 32.50 48.35
C GLY A 122 18.75 34.00 48.20
N THR A 123 17.68 34.79 48.13
CA THR A 123 17.72 36.24 48.15
C THR A 123 18.36 36.70 49.45
N GLY A 124 19.56 37.26 49.36
CA GLY A 124 20.21 37.96 50.48
C GLY A 124 19.43 39.23 50.84
N MET A 125 19.09 39.36 52.12
CA MET A 125 18.75 40.64 52.76
C MET A 125 20.03 41.49 52.92
N PRO A 126 19.90 42.82 52.87
CA PRO A 126 19.74 43.57 54.13
C PRO A 126 18.40 44.31 54.25
#